data_AF-A0A7J2LM90-F1
#
_entry.id   AF-A0A7J2LM90-F1
#
_cell.length_a   1.000
_cell.length_b   1.000
_cell.length_c   1.000
_cell.angle_alpha   90.00
_cell.angle_beta   90.00
_cell.angle_gamma   90.00
#
_symmetry.space_group_name_H-M   'P 1'
#
loop_
_entity.id
_entity.type
_entity.pdbx_description
1 polymer ?
#
loop_
_entity_poly.entity_id
_entity_poly.type
_entity_poly.pdbx_seq_one_letter_code
_entity_poly.pdbx_strand_id
1 'polypeptide(L)'
;MSAQSEKPKNVFDMLSKPIRRLLKERGFSEPTEPQREAIPKILEGKNVLLISPTATGKTEAAMLPVLNMLIQSRATSKGISVLYITPLRALNRDMLERFQWWCNKLDLKLAVRHGDTESKERARQARSPPDILITTPETLQAILPGWIMRRHLQGIRYVIVDEVHELAESKRGSQLSLALERLRWIVGHEFQLIGLSATIGSPEKVARFLVGKDRDVEIIKVSAVRHMKLKIVYPKPEPIDFKLASTLYTHPEVAARLRTIRELMEKFNSVLLFTNTRSISEVLTSRLKVWDINFPVSIHHGSLAKSSRIAAERGLKNGELKGLVCTSSLELGIDVGRVDLVIQYMSPRQVTRLVQRVGRSGHRVGYTANGVIITMDPDDTLEAMVIARKALNEELEPAMIPRKPLDVLAHQLVGLLLRRKRWTFQEVLDLFTKAYPYSDLTLEELEKTLDYMDSRFPRLAWVSRQDKVILKPLRTKAVYEYYFDNL
;
A
#
# COMPACT_ATOMS: atom_id res chain seq x y z
N MET A 1 50.49 1.03 -0.16
CA MET A 1 49.83 2.16 -0.85
C MET A 1 48.36 2.13 -0.49
N SER A 2 47.95 3.03 0.41
CA SER A 2 46.57 3.22 0.85
C SER A 2 45.70 3.65 -0.33
N ALA A 3 44.79 2.78 -0.77
CA ALA A 3 43.75 3.15 -1.71
C ALA A 3 42.86 4.21 -1.03
N GLN A 4 43.05 5.48 -1.40
CA GLN A 4 42.10 6.54 -1.08
C GLN A 4 40.77 6.13 -1.70
N SER A 5 39.77 5.82 -0.87
CA SER A 5 38.41 5.59 -1.36
C SER A 5 37.89 6.93 -1.88
N GLU A 6 37.81 7.06 -3.20
CA GLU A 6 37.07 8.17 -3.82
C GLU A 6 35.66 8.18 -3.23
N LYS A 7 35.27 9.28 -2.61
CA LYS A 7 33.87 9.47 -2.17
C LYS A 7 32.97 9.31 -3.39
N PRO A 8 31.87 8.54 -3.29
CA PRO A 8 30.97 8.32 -4.41
C PRO A 8 30.44 9.66 -4.93
N LYS A 9 30.57 9.91 -6.24
CA LYS A 9 30.08 11.15 -6.89
C LYS A 9 28.55 11.23 -6.87
N ASN A 10 27.90 10.08 -6.80
CA ASN A 10 26.45 9.93 -6.75
C ASN A 10 26.09 8.66 -5.94
N VAL A 11 24.93 8.63 -5.29
CA VAL A 11 24.41 7.46 -4.54
C VAL A 11 24.37 6.17 -5.38
N PHE A 12 24.15 6.28 -6.70
CA PHE A 12 24.20 5.11 -7.58
C PHE A 12 25.58 4.47 -7.67
N ASP A 13 26.66 5.21 -7.39
CA ASP A 13 28.04 4.67 -7.35
C ASP A 13 28.26 3.70 -6.19
N MET A 14 27.42 3.75 -5.16
CA MET A 14 27.42 2.79 -4.06
C MET A 14 26.90 1.41 -4.49
N LEU A 15 26.19 1.32 -5.62
CA LEU A 15 25.63 0.08 -6.14
C LEU A 15 26.66 -0.67 -6.98
N SER A 16 26.58 -2.00 -6.94
CA SER A 16 27.46 -2.89 -7.70
C SER A 16 27.35 -2.67 -9.22
N LYS A 17 28.42 -3.05 -9.94
CA LYS A 17 28.52 -2.87 -11.41
C LYS A 17 27.30 -3.41 -12.18
N PRO A 18 26.73 -4.59 -11.88
CA PRO A 18 25.54 -5.08 -12.57
C PRO A 18 24.34 -4.13 -12.44
N ILE A 19 24.06 -3.64 -11.23
CA ILE A 19 22.95 -2.71 -10.98
C ILE A 19 23.16 -1.39 -11.71
N ARG A 20 24.38 -0.82 -11.65
CA ARG A 20 24.72 0.42 -12.36
C ARG A 20 24.56 0.31 -13.88
N ARG A 21 24.90 -0.84 -14.47
CA ARG A 21 24.69 -1.08 -15.91
C ARG A 21 23.20 -1.04 -16.25
N LEU A 22 22.38 -1.72 -15.45
CA LEU A 22 20.94 -1.80 -15.67
C LEU A 22 20.22 -0.46 -15.41
N LEU A 23 20.71 0.36 -14.48
CA LEU A 23 20.23 1.73 -14.30
C LEU A 23 20.37 2.55 -15.59
N LYS A 24 21.56 2.50 -16.22
CA LYS A 24 21.81 3.17 -17.50
C LYS A 24 20.92 2.62 -18.62
N GLU A 25 20.80 1.30 -18.73
CA GLU A 25 19.96 0.63 -19.75
C GLU A 25 18.49 1.02 -19.63
N ARG A 26 17.99 1.24 -18.41
CA ARG A 26 16.59 1.65 -18.15
C ARG A 26 16.38 3.16 -18.17
N GLY A 27 17.43 3.95 -18.47
CA GLY A 27 17.36 5.40 -18.62
C GLY A 27 17.42 6.19 -17.31
N PHE A 28 17.88 5.60 -16.20
CA PHE A 28 18.13 6.35 -14.96
C PHE A 28 19.48 7.06 -15.08
N SER A 29 19.44 8.38 -15.35
CA SER A 29 20.63 9.23 -15.43
C SER A 29 21.12 9.67 -14.05
N GLU A 30 20.21 10.13 -13.20
CA GLU A 30 20.49 10.66 -11.87
C GLU A 30 19.48 10.12 -10.84
N PRO A 31 19.88 9.97 -9.56
CA PRO A 31 18.97 9.57 -8.51
C PRO A 31 17.97 10.68 -8.25
N THR A 32 16.78 10.29 -7.84
CA THR A 32 15.80 11.22 -7.30
C THR A 32 16.14 11.56 -5.84
N GLU A 33 15.53 12.62 -5.28
CA GLU A 33 15.67 12.98 -3.86
C GLU A 33 15.40 11.80 -2.91
N PRO A 34 14.30 11.03 -3.01
CA PRO A 34 14.09 9.87 -2.14
C PRO A 34 15.14 8.77 -2.33
N GLN A 35 15.70 8.61 -3.54
CA GLN A 35 16.76 7.65 -3.79
C GLN A 35 18.09 8.08 -3.14
N ARG A 36 18.42 9.38 -3.21
CA ARG A 36 19.62 9.93 -2.55
C ARG A 36 19.60 9.72 -1.05
N GLU A 37 18.46 9.95 -0.42
CA GLU A 37 18.32 9.83 1.04
C GLU A 37 18.20 8.37 1.50
N ALA A 38 17.42 7.53 0.81
CA ALA A 38 17.11 6.18 1.30
C ALA A 38 18.16 5.12 0.97
N ILE A 39 18.77 5.15 -0.22
CA ILE A 39 19.70 4.10 -0.67
C ILE A 39 20.86 3.90 0.31
N PRO A 40 21.56 4.94 0.81
CA PRO A 40 22.68 4.77 1.74
C PRO A 40 22.24 4.07 3.03
N LYS A 41 21.12 4.53 3.63
CA LYS A 41 20.58 3.98 4.89
C LYS A 41 20.16 2.53 4.76
N ILE A 42 19.59 2.16 3.60
CA ILE A 42 19.20 0.77 3.34
C ILE A 42 20.45 -0.10 3.13
N LEU A 43 21.48 0.40 2.44
CA LEU A 43 22.76 -0.34 2.29
C LEU A 43 23.51 -0.50 3.62
N GLU A 44 23.34 0.42 4.58
CA GLU A 44 23.83 0.30 5.96
C GLU A 44 23.10 -0.80 6.77
N GLY A 45 22.03 -1.40 6.24
CA GLY A 45 21.24 -2.44 6.92
C GLY A 45 20.18 -1.88 7.88
N LYS A 46 19.94 -0.56 7.90
CA LYS A 46 18.96 0.07 8.78
C LYS A 46 17.53 -0.20 8.33
N ASN A 47 16.59 -0.30 9.27
CA ASN A 47 15.19 -0.21 8.94
C ASN A 47 14.86 1.23 8.51
N VAL A 48 13.99 1.39 7.52
CA VAL A 48 13.68 2.71 6.95
C VAL A 48 12.18 2.86 6.78
N LEU A 49 11.62 4.00 7.17
CA LEU A 49 10.32 4.47 6.72
C LEU A 49 10.54 5.63 5.74
N LEU A 50 10.34 5.36 4.45
CA LEU A 50 10.43 6.37 3.39
C LEU A 50 9.05 6.96 3.11
N ILE A 51 8.90 8.24 3.48
CA ILE A 51 7.73 9.07 3.21
C ILE A 51 8.09 9.97 2.04
N SER A 52 7.58 9.65 0.86
CA SER A 52 7.87 10.40 -0.37
C SER A 52 6.66 10.37 -1.29
N PRO A 53 6.38 11.45 -2.04
CA PRO A 53 5.22 11.52 -2.91
C PRO A 53 5.17 10.40 -3.94
N THR A 54 3.98 10.09 -4.44
CA THR A 54 3.82 9.21 -5.59
C THR A 54 4.65 9.70 -6.78
N ALA A 55 5.07 8.77 -7.65
CA ALA A 55 5.85 9.06 -8.86
C ALA A 55 7.25 9.71 -8.66
N THR A 56 7.80 9.74 -7.44
CA THR A 56 9.16 10.27 -7.16
C THR A 56 10.27 9.22 -7.14
N GLY A 57 9.96 7.96 -7.49
CA GLY A 57 10.92 6.85 -7.45
C GLY A 57 11.08 6.18 -6.08
N LYS A 58 10.10 6.36 -5.17
CA LYS A 58 10.00 5.71 -3.84
C LYS A 58 10.26 4.20 -3.91
N THR A 59 9.67 3.54 -4.90
CA THR A 59 9.81 2.09 -5.10
C THR A 59 11.26 1.70 -5.43
N GLU A 60 11.90 2.35 -6.40
CA GLU A 60 13.30 2.09 -6.75
C GLU A 60 14.26 2.45 -5.61
N ALA A 61 13.95 3.48 -4.82
CA ALA A 61 14.73 3.86 -3.65
C ALA A 61 14.84 2.71 -2.62
N ALA A 62 13.78 1.91 -2.47
CA ALA A 62 13.81 0.70 -1.64
C ALA A 62 14.39 -0.52 -2.37
N MET A 63 14.01 -0.74 -3.63
CA MET A 63 14.27 -2.01 -4.30
C MET A 63 15.69 -2.13 -4.86
N LEU A 64 16.28 -1.05 -5.38
CA LEU A 64 17.65 -1.07 -5.91
C LEU A 64 18.70 -1.51 -4.88
N PRO A 65 18.74 -0.97 -3.65
CA PRO A 65 19.70 -1.43 -2.65
C PRO A 65 19.43 -2.87 -2.20
N VAL A 66 18.17 -3.30 -2.13
CA VAL A 66 17.82 -4.70 -1.80
C VAL A 66 18.28 -5.66 -2.90
N LEU A 67 18.07 -5.34 -4.18
CA LEU A 67 18.61 -6.13 -5.30
C LEU A 67 20.13 -6.20 -5.24
N ASN A 68 20.80 -5.07 -4.96
CA ASN A 68 22.25 -5.01 -4.84
C ASN A 68 22.76 -5.98 -3.76
N MET A 69 22.16 -5.96 -2.57
CA MET A 69 22.54 -6.86 -1.49
C MET A 69 22.20 -8.33 -1.82
N LEU A 70 21.09 -8.58 -2.52
CA LEU A 70 20.65 -9.92 -2.89
C LEU A 70 21.63 -10.59 -3.87
N ILE A 71 22.09 -9.88 -4.90
CA ILE A 71 23.05 -10.45 -5.86
C ILE A 71 24.45 -10.64 -5.26
N GLN A 72 24.83 -9.83 -4.28
CA GLN A 72 26.10 -9.99 -3.56
C GLN A 72 26.08 -11.20 -2.60
N SER A 73 24.91 -11.58 -2.10
CA SER A 73 24.71 -12.66 -1.13
C SER A 73 24.07 -13.92 -1.73
N ARG A 74 24.06 -14.03 -3.06
CA ARG A 74 23.38 -15.10 -3.82
C ARG A 74 23.88 -16.50 -3.49
N ALA A 75 25.15 -16.64 -3.11
CA ALA A 75 25.76 -17.92 -2.74
C ALA A 75 25.20 -18.51 -1.43
N THR A 76 24.59 -17.70 -0.57
CA THR A 76 24.12 -18.12 0.76
C THR A 76 22.59 -18.14 0.89
N SER A 77 21.85 -17.60 -0.09
CA SER A 77 20.39 -17.57 -0.06
C SER A 77 19.78 -18.93 -0.43
N LYS A 78 18.95 -19.47 0.46
CA LYS A 78 18.04 -20.59 0.18
C LYS A 78 16.60 -20.15 0.48
N GLY A 79 15.66 -20.45 -0.41
CA GLY A 79 14.26 -20.09 -0.23
C GLY A 79 13.96 -18.66 -0.68
N ILE A 80 13.02 -18.01 0.01
CA ILE A 80 12.58 -16.64 -0.27
C ILE A 80 13.46 -15.69 0.54
N SER A 81 14.13 -14.74 -0.10
CA SER A 81 14.98 -13.76 0.59
C SER A 81 14.34 -12.39 0.76
N VAL A 82 13.40 -12.03 -0.13
CA VAL A 82 12.69 -10.76 -0.09
C VAL A 82 11.20 -10.99 -0.06
N LEU A 83 10.52 -10.37 0.89
CA LEU A 83 9.07 -10.32 0.95
C LEU A 83 8.59 -8.90 0.68
N TYR A 84 7.85 -8.69 -0.41
CA TYR A 84 7.25 -7.40 -0.74
C TYR A 84 5.75 -7.45 -0.45
N ILE A 85 5.26 -6.63 0.47
CA ILE A 85 3.88 -6.64 0.94
C ILE A 85 3.18 -5.39 0.40
N THR A 86 2.10 -5.57 -0.35
CA THR A 86 1.22 -4.48 -0.78
C THR A 86 -0.14 -4.57 -0.10
N PRO A 87 -0.83 -3.46 0.20
CA PRO A 87 -2.17 -3.50 0.80
C PRO A 87 -3.23 -3.96 -0.19
N LEU A 88 -3.01 -3.82 -1.51
CA LEU A 88 -4.01 -4.09 -2.54
C LEU A 88 -3.50 -5.03 -3.60
N ARG A 89 -4.32 -6.03 -3.96
CA ARG A 89 -4.00 -7.01 -5.02
C ARG A 89 -3.72 -6.35 -6.38
N ALA A 90 -4.38 -5.24 -6.69
CA ALA A 90 -4.18 -4.51 -7.95
C ALA A 90 -2.73 -3.99 -8.08
N LEU A 91 -2.12 -3.58 -6.96
CA LEU A 91 -0.73 -3.12 -6.93
C LEU A 91 0.25 -4.27 -7.21
N ASN A 92 -0.05 -5.50 -6.80
CA ASN A 92 0.85 -6.64 -7.04
C ASN A 92 1.20 -6.84 -8.52
N ARG A 93 0.24 -6.63 -9.44
CA ARG A 93 0.47 -6.79 -10.88
C ARG A 93 1.41 -5.72 -11.40
N ASP A 94 1.19 -4.47 -10.99
CA ASP A 94 2.06 -3.35 -11.35
C ASP A 94 3.50 -3.58 -10.85
N MET A 95 3.63 -3.97 -9.58
CA MET A 95 4.92 -4.29 -8.97
C MET A 95 5.62 -5.45 -9.69
N LEU A 96 4.88 -6.50 -10.09
CA LEU A 96 5.41 -7.60 -10.88
C LEU A 96 5.97 -7.11 -12.21
N GLU A 97 5.18 -6.38 -13.02
CA GLU A 97 5.63 -5.85 -14.31
C GLU A 97 6.86 -4.95 -14.14
N ARG A 98 6.85 -4.08 -13.12
CA ARG A 98 7.95 -3.16 -12.81
C ARG A 98 9.25 -3.89 -12.47
N PHE A 99 9.16 -4.97 -11.70
CA PHE A 99 10.30 -5.72 -11.18
C PHE A 99 10.78 -6.86 -12.09
N GLN A 100 9.90 -7.39 -12.95
CA GLN A 100 10.21 -8.53 -13.82
C GLN A 100 11.45 -8.27 -14.67
N TRP A 101 11.57 -7.07 -15.25
CA TRP A 101 12.73 -6.72 -16.07
C TRP A 101 14.04 -6.73 -15.27
N TRP A 102 14.04 -6.18 -14.06
CA TRP A 102 15.22 -6.18 -13.18
C TRP A 102 15.61 -7.60 -12.81
N CYS A 103 14.63 -8.39 -12.37
CA CYS A 103 14.84 -9.75 -11.89
C CYS A 103 15.36 -10.65 -13.02
N ASN A 104 14.79 -10.57 -14.23
CA ASN A 104 15.25 -11.32 -15.39
C ASN A 104 16.71 -11.01 -15.75
N LYS A 105 17.09 -9.72 -15.73
CA LYS A 105 18.46 -9.29 -16.06
C LYS A 105 19.49 -9.65 -14.98
N LEU A 106 19.04 -9.83 -13.74
CA LEU A 106 19.86 -10.22 -12.59
C LEU A 106 19.78 -11.73 -12.28
N ASP A 107 19.03 -12.49 -13.09
CA ASP A 107 18.79 -13.92 -12.89
C ASP A 107 18.19 -14.22 -11.49
N LEU A 108 17.21 -13.42 -11.09
CA LEU A 108 16.45 -13.57 -9.84
C LEU A 108 15.03 -14.06 -10.15
N LYS A 109 14.54 -15.03 -9.37
CA LYS A 109 13.17 -15.54 -9.46
C LYS A 109 12.21 -14.61 -8.73
N LEU A 110 11.27 -14.06 -9.47
CA LEU A 110 10.20 -13.21 -8.95
C LEU A 110 8.86 -13.95 -9.07
N ALA A 111 8.03 -13.89 -8.03
CA ALA A 111 6.65 -14.35 -8.13
C ALA A 111 5.68 -13.49 -7.31
N VAL A 112 4.42 -13.49 -7.72
CA VAL A 112 3.30 -12.94 -6.96
C VAL A 112 2.47 -14.07 -6.36
N ARG A 113 2.05 -13.90 -5.11
CA ARG A 113 1.04 -14.75 -4.49
C ARG A 113 -0.01 -13.91 -3.77
N HIS A 114 -1.27 -14.08 -4.15
CA HIS A 114 -2.43 -13.46 -3.51
C HIS A 114 -3.63 -14.42 -3.52
N GLY A 115 -4.77 -13.99 -2.97
CA GLY A 115 -5.99 -14.82 -2.90
C GLY A 115 -6.45 -15.41 -4.24
N ASP A 116 -6.28 -14.70 -5.36
CA ASP A 116 -6.65 -15.20 -6.71
C ASP A 116 -5.55 -16.02 -7.42
N THR A 117 -4.40 -16.30 -6.79
CA THR A 117 -3.35 -17.12 -7.42
C THR A 117 -3.85 -18.56 -7.53
N GLU A 118 -3.78 -19.16 -8.73
CA GLU A 118 -4.25 -20.52 -8.98
C GLU A 118 -3.55 -21.57 -8.12
N SER A 119 -4.27 -22.64 -7.75
CA SER A 119 -3.72 -23.74 -6.95
C SER A 119 -2.48 -24.38 -7.59
N LYS A 120 -2.47 -24.50 -8.93
CA LYS A 120 -1.31 -25.01 -9.69
C LYS A 120 -0.07 -24.12 -9.50
N GLU A 121 -0.25 -22.81 -9.56
CA GLU A 121 0.82 -21.85 -9.36
C GLU A 121 1.32 -21.85 -7.90
N ARG A 122 0.41 -21.94 -6.92
CA ARG A 122 0.79 -22.08 -5.49
C ARG A 122 1.62 -23.35 -5.26
N ALA A 123 1.25 -24.46 -5.90
CA ALA A 123 2.00 -25.72 -5.81
C ALA A 123 3.37 -25.61 -6.46
N ARG A 124 3.48 -24.93 -7.61
CA ARG A 124 4.77 -24.63 -8.27
C ARG A 124 5.69 -23.83 -7.35
N GLN A 125 5.17 -22.75 -6.77
CA GLN A 125 5.92 -21.88 -5.85
C GLN A 125 6.38 -22.63 -4.58
N ALA A 126 5.58 -23.59 -4.08
CA ALA A 126 5.97 -24.42 -2.95
C ALA A 126 7.11 -25.39 -3.30
N ARG A 127 7.16 -25.90 -4.54
CA ARG A 127 8.22 -26.80 -5.03
C ARG A 127 9.50 -26.04 -5.41
N SER A 128 9.36 -24.90 -6.07
CA SER A 128 10.46 -24.02 -6.48
C SER A 128 10.13 -22.58 -6.03
N PRO A 129 10.58 -22.16 -4.83
CA PRO A 129 10.29 -20.83 -4.33
C PRO A 129 10.97 -19.75 -5.17
N PRO A 130 10.37 -18.55 -5.26
CA PRO A 130 11.05 -17.38 -5.81
C PRO A 130 12.09 -16.83 -4.81
N ASP A 131 13.04 -16.04 -5.30
CA ASP A 131 13.94 -15.25 -4.46
C ASP A 131 13.20 -14.05 -3.85
N ILE A 132 12.26 -13.48 -4.61
CA ILE A 132 11.41 -12.33 -4.24
C ILE A 132 9.94 -12.73 -4.35
N LEU A 133 9.21 -12.66 -3.24
CA LEU A 133 7.77 -12.91 -3.20
C LEU A 133 7.00 -11.61 -2.97
N ILE A 134 6.18 -11.22 -3.94
CA ILE A 134 5.21 -10.13 -3.79
C ILE A 134 3.88 -10.72 -3.27
N THR A 135 3.33 -10.19 -2.19
CA THR A 135 2.14 -10.72 -1.51
C THR A 135 1.28 -9.64 -0.88
N THR A 136 0.12 -10.02 -0.34
CA THR A 136 -0.70 -9.18 0.55
C THR A 136 -0.57 -9.65 2.01
N PRO A 137 -0.97 -8.82 3.00
CA PRO A 137 -1.00 -9.22 4.41
C PRO A 137 -1.79 -10.51 4.66
N GLU A 138 -2.97 -10.64 4.07
CA GLU A 138 -3.87 -11.80 4.23
C GLU A 138 -3.23 -13.06 3.63
N THR A 139 -2.51 -12.89 2.52
CA THR A 139 -1.83 -14.01 1.88
C THR A 139 -0.58 -14.44 2.65
N LEU A 140 0.14 -13.51 3.28
CA LEU A 140 1.21 -13.85 4.23
C LEU A 140 0.64 -14.69 5.38
N GLN A 141 -0.51 -14.29 5.93
CA GLN A 141 -1.21 -15.04 6.96
C GLN A 141 -1.54 -16.47 6.51
N ALA A 142 -2.06 -16.65 5.30
CA ALA A 142 -2.34 -17.98 4.74
C ALA A 142 -1.07 -18.86 4.58
N ILE A 143 0.09 -18.25 4.35
CA ILE A 143 1.36 -18.94 4.10
C ILE A 143 2.04 -19.36 5.42
N LEU A 144 1.95 -18.54 6.47
CA LEU A 144 2.67 -18.75 7.74
C LEU A 144 2.45 -20.13 8.40
N PRO A 145 1.23 -20.71 8.43
CA PRO A 145 1.02 -22.06 8.96
C PRO A 145 1.59 -23.19 8.07
N GLY A 146 1.81 -22.93 6.78
CA GLY A 146 2.18 -23.94 5.79
C GLY A 146 3.58 -24.52 6.02
N TRP A 147 3.69 -25.85 6.16
CA TRP A 147 4.95 -26.52 6.51
C TRP A 147 6.06 -26.33 5.47
N ILE A 148 5.74 -26.50 4.18
CA ILE A 148 6.70 -26.33 3.08
C ILE A 148 7.13 -24.88 2.96
N MET A 149 6.15 -23.97 2.91
CA MET A 149 6.43 -22.55 2.73
C MET A 149 7.26 -21.97 3.88
N ARG A 150 7.07 -22.44 5.12
CA ARG A 150 7.93 -22.03 6.24
C ARG A 150 9.41 -22.24 5.94
N ARG A 151 9.78 -23.40 5.38
CA ARG A 151 11.19 -23.70 5.08
C ARG A 151 11.77 -22.66 4.13
N HIS A 152 10.96 -22.17 3.20
CA HIS A 152 11.35 -21.11 2.27
C HIS A 152 11.38 -19.73 2.94
N LEU A 153 10.45 -19.44 3.85
CA LEU A 153 10.40 -18.17 4.59
C LEU A 153 11.59 -17.99 5.54
N GLN A 154 12.24 -19.06 5.98
CA GLN A 154 13.46 -18.98 6.82
C GLN A 154 14.63 -18.25 6.15
N GLY A 155 14.61 -18.10 4.82
CA GLY A 155 15.62 -17.36 4.07
C GLY A 155 15.40 -15.85 4.02
N ILE A 156 14.33 -15.32 4.62
CA ILE A 156 13.96 -13.91 4.51
C ILE A 156 15.00 -13.04 5.21
N ARG A 157 15.54 -12.08 4.47
CA ARG A 157 16.48 -11.06 4.97
C ARG A 157 15.92 -9.65 4.87
N TYR A 158 14.98 -9.44 3.95
CA TYR A 158 14.41 -8.14 3.65
C TYR A 158 12.89 -8.22 3.55
N VAL A 159 12.19 -7.31 4.22
CA VAL A 159 10.74 -7.14 4.11
C VAL A 159 10.45 -5.71 3.70
N ILE A 160 9.75 -5.53 2.59
CA ILE A 160 9.27 -4.22 2.12
C ILE A 160 7.77 -4.18 2.34
N VAL A 161 7.27 -3.15 3.03
CA VAL A 161 5.85 -2.89 3.22
C VAL A 161 5.48 -1.62 2.48
N ASP A 162 4.71 -1.75 1.41
CA ASP A 162 4.25 -0.62 0.62
C ASP A 162 2.96 -0.02 1.19
N GLU A 163 2.76 1.27 0.94
CA GLU A 163 1.66 2.08 1.43
C GLU A 163 1.30 1.81 2.90
N VAL A 164 2.31 1.94 3.78
CA VAL A 164 2.19 1.63 5.22
C VAL A 164 1.04 2.39 5.90
N HIS A 165 0.72 3.60 5.45
CA HIS A 165 -0.36 4.41 6.02
C HIS A 165 -1.74 3.73 5.93
N GLU A 166 -2.05 3.06 4.81
CA GLU A 166 -3.31 2.32 4.63
C GLU A 166 -3.43 1.17 5.62
N LEU A 167 -2.30 0.53 5.93
CA LEU A 167 -2.26 -0.60 6.85
C LEU A 167 -2.32 -0.10 8.30
N ALA A 168 -1.51 0.89 8.66
CA ALA A 168 -1.36 1.38 10.04
C ALA A 168 -2.69 1.78 10.70
N GLU A 169 -3.62 2.37 9.96
CA GLU A 169 -4.90 2.86 10.49
C GLU A 169 -6.03 1.81 10.50
N SER A 170 -5.70 0.54 10.26
CA SER A 170 -6.70 -0.52 10.14
C SER A 170 -6.37 -1.78 10.96
N LYS A 171 -7.40 -2.58 11.25
CA LYS A 171 -7.23 -3.92 11.85
C LYS A 171 -6.39 -4.84 10.95
N ARG A 172 -6.39 -4.63 9.63
CA ARG A 172 -5.51 -5.34 8.68
C ARG A 172 -4.03 -5.05 8.98
N GLY A 173 -3.71 -3.82 9.37
CA GLY A 173 -2.37 -3.48 9.85
C GLY A 173 -2.02 -4.14 11.17
N SER A 174 -2.95 -4.16 12.14
CA SER A 174 -2.73 -4.90 13.41
C SER A 174 -2.45 -6.38 13.15
N GLN A 175 -3.15 -6.97 12.19
CA GLN A 175 -2.95 -8.35 11.75
C GLN A 175 -1.57 -8.54 11.10
N LEU A 176 -1.13 -7.61 10.24
CA LEU A 176 0.21 -7.62 9.64
C LEU A 176 1.31 -7.48 10.71
N SER A 177 1.15 -6.56 11.67
CA SER A 177 2.14 -6.33 12.73
C SER A 177 2.39 -7.61 13.55
N LEU A 178 1.33 -8.34 13.92
CA LEU A 178 1.45 -9.66 14.54
C LEU A 178 1.99 -10.74 13.58
N ALA A 179 1.67 -10.67 12.28
CA ALA A 179 2.23 -11.56 11.26
C ALA A 179 3.76 -11.43 11.17
N LEU A 180 4.28 -10.21 11.25
CA LEU A 180 5.71 -9.92 11.18
C LEU A 180 6.45 -10.46 12.40
N GLU A 181 5.88 -10.37 13.61
CA GLU A 181 6.47 -11.03 14.79
C GLU A 181 6.46 -12.56 14.66
N ARG A 182 5.36 -13.14 14.15
CA ARG A 182 5.30 -14.58 13.84
C ARG A 182 6.32 -14.98 12.77
N LEU A 183 6.55 -14.12 11.78
CA LEU A 183 7.56 -14.32 10.74
C LEU A 183 8.97 -14.29 11.34
N ARG A 184 9.29 -13.32 12.20
CA ARG A 184 10.57 -13.27 12.93
C ARG A 184 10.81 -14.52 13.76
N TRP A 185 9.78 -15.02 14.45
CA TRP A 185 9.86 -16.29 15.17
C TRP A 185 10.13 -17.49 14.25
N ILE A 186 9.58 -17.49 13.03
CA ILE A 186 9.83 -18.53 12.02
C ILE A 186 11.27 -18.46 11.48
N VAL A 187 11.74 -17.26 11.17
CA VAL A 187 13.05 -16.96 10.57
C VAL A 187 14.17 -17.23 11.58
N GLY A 188 13.95 -16.89 12.86
CA GLY A 188 14.92 -17.10 13.94
C GLY A 188 16.01 -16.03 14.02
N HIS A 189 15.94 -14.98 13.20
CA HIS A 189 16.79 -13.80 13.25
C HIS A 189 16.00 -12.56 12.81
N GLU A 190 16.54 -11.37 13.07
CA GLU A 190 15.96 -10.12 12.57
C GLU A 190 16.19 -9.98 11.07
N PHE A 191 15.22 -9.38 10.38
CA PHE A 191 15.31 -9.00 8.97
C PHE A 191 15.19 -7.49 8.85
N GLN A 192 15.81 -6.91 7.83
CA GLN A 192 15.69 -5.49 7.55
C GLN A 192 14.29 -5.19 7.01
N LEU A 193 13.68 -4.14 7.54
CA LEU A 193 12.32 -3.75 7.22
C LEU A 193 12.27 -2.34 6.63
N ILE A 194 11.69 -2.24 5.43
CA ILE A 194 11.60 -0.99 4.66
C ILE A 194 10.12 -0.67 4.43
N GLY A 195 9.63 0.42 5.01
CA GLY A 195 8.28 0.93 4.81
C GLY A 195 8.25 2.02 3.77
N LEU A 196 7.26 1.99 2.89
CA LEU A 196 7.03 3.01 1.88
C LEU A 196 5.67 3.67 2.11
N SER A 197 5.61 5.00 2.06
CA SER A 197 4.35 5.72 2.17
C SER A 197 4.38 7.01 1.36
N ALA A 198 3.24 7.41 0.79
CA ALA A 198 3.11 8.72 0.15
C ALA A 198 2.98 9.85 1.18
N THR A 199 2.18 9.64 2.23
CA THR A 199 1.78 10.67 3.18
C THR A 199 1.55 10.06 4.56
N ILE A 200 2.02 10.71 5.62
CA ILE A 200 1.80 10.31 7.02
C ILE A 200 1.77 11.55 7.91
N GLY A 201 0.71 11.74 8.70
CA GLY A 201 0.65 12.83 9.68
C GLY A 201 1.26 12.51 11.05
N SER A 202 1.59 11.25 11.34
CA SER A 202 2.37 10.87 12.54
C SER A 202 3.51 9.90 12.19
N PRO A 203 4.60 10.38 11.56
CA PRO A 203 5.70 9.55 11.07
C PRO A 203 6.27 8.60 12.13
N GLU A 204 6.47 9.08 13.36
CA GLU A 204 7.07 8.35 14.46
C GLU A 204 6.18 7.18 14.90
N LYS A 205 4.87 7.41 15.01
CA LYS A 205 3.89 6.37 15.35
C LYS A 205 3.86 5.28 14.27
N VAL A 206 3.86 5.68 13.00
CA VAL A 206 3.83 4.73 11.89
C VAL A 206 5.16 3.98 11.76
N ALA A 207 6.29 4.62 12.02
CA ALA A 207 7.60 3.98 12.03
C ALA A 207 7.68 2.92 13.14
N ARG A 208 7.18 3.22 14.34
CA ARG A 208 7.06 2.24 15.44
C ARG A 208 6.07 1.12 15.10
N PHE A 209 4.95 1.43 14.46
CA PHE A 209 4.01 0.43 13.96
C PHE A 209 4.67 -0.57 13.00
N LEU A 210 5.50 -0.04 12.11
CA LEU A 210 6.20 -0.78 11.08
C LEU A 210 7.23 -1.76 11.67
N VAL A 211 8.13 -1.29 12.54
CA VAL A 211 9.23 -2.13 13.06
C VAL A 211 8.89 -2.86 14.36
N GLY A 212 7.86 -2.43 15.09
CA GLY A 212 7.52 -2.96 16.40
C GLY A 212 8.31 -2.30 17.54
N LYS A 213 8.28 -2.94 18.70
CA LYS A 213 8.94 -2.48 19.93
C LYS A 213 10.44 -2.76 19.89
N ASP A 214 11.24 -1.89 20.51
CA ASP A 214 12.69 -2.08 20.73
C ASP A 214 13.53 -2.29 19.45
N ARG A 215 13.06 -1.74 18.31
CA ARG A 215 13.78 -1.72 17.04
C ARG A 215 13.93 -0.29 16.53
N ASP A 216 15.12 0.01 16.01
CA ASP A 216 15.42 1.31 15.41
C ASP A 216 14.89 1.40 13.98
N VAL A 217 14.55 2.63 13.57
CA VAL A 217 14.03 2.94 12.25
C VAL A 217 14.40 4.38 11.87
N GLU A 218 14.97 4.55 10.68
CA GLU A 218 15.25 5.85 10.10
C GLU A 218 14.00 6.36 9.37
N ILE A 219 13.53 7.55 9.73
CA ILE A 219 12.40 8.19 9.06
C ILE A 219 12.97 9.16 8.03
N ILE A 220 12.67 8.90 6.76
CA ILE A 220 13.12 9.74 5.65
C ILE A 220 11.87 10.41 5.07
N LYS A 221 11.78 11.73 5.22
CA LYS A 221 10.65 12.52 4.70
C LYS A 221 11.11 13.42 3.57
N VAL A 222 10.59 13.17 2.37
CA VAL A 222 10.73 14.02 1.20
C VAL A 222 9.45 14.84 1.03
N SER A 223 9.57 16.16 0.86
CA SER A 223 8.43 17.08 0.79
C SER A 223 7.54 16.79 -0.42
N ALA A 224 6.22 16.75 -0.20
CA ALA A 224 5.23 16.52 -1.24
C ALA A 224 4.74 17.79 -1.93
N VAL A 225 4.91 18.93 -1.27
CA VAL A 225 4.21 20.17 -1.65
C VAL A 225 5.02 21.03 -2.60
N ARG A 226 6.35 20.84 -2.66
CA ARG A 226 7.27 21.67 -3.48
C ARG A 226 6.85 21.80 -4.96
N HIS A 227 5.98 20.91 -5.44
CA HIS A 227 5.49 20.93 -6.81
C HIS A 227 3.96 20.71 -6.92
N MET A 228 3.13 21.20 -6.00
CA MET A 228 1.66 21.09 -6.10
C MET A 228 0.98 22.43 -6.43
N LYS A 229 0.07 22.43 -7.40
CA LYS A 229 -0.83 23.55 -7.71
C LYS A 229 -2.27 23.14 -7.47
N LEU A 230 -2.94 23.84 -6.55
CA LEU A 230 -4.34 23.62 -6.22
C LEU A 230 -5.19 24.82 -6.65
N LYS A 231 -6.31 24.55 -7.31
CA LYS A 231 -7.35 25.53 -7.59
C LYS A 231 -8.67 25.02 -7.01
N ILE A 232 -9.43 25.91 -6.39
CA ILE A 232 -10.79 25.63 -5.93
C ILE A 232 -11.74 26.39 -6.84
N VAL A 233 -12.76 25.71 -7.33
CA VAL A 233 -13.76 26.26 -8.24
C VAL A 233 -15.14 25.94 -7.67
N TYR A 234 -15.93 26.98 -7.45
CA TYR A 234 -17.36 26.88 -7.16
C TYR A 234 -18.14 27.38 -8.38
N PRO A 235 -18.55 26.51 -9.32
CA PRO A 235 -19.24 26.93 -10.53
C PRO A 235 -20.63 27.46 -10.20
N LYS A 236 -20.93 28.68 -10.67
CA LYS A 236 -22.30 29.23 -10.62
C LYS A 236 -23.01 28.96 -11.96
N PRO A 237 -24.32 28.68 -11.95
CA PRO A 237 -25.09 28.51 -13.18
C PRO A 237 -25.03 29.72 -14.09
N GLU A 238 -24.69 29.50 -15.36
CA GLU A 238 -24.78 30.45 -16.45
C GLU A 238 -26.00 30.15 -17.33
N PRO A 239 -26.47 31.07 -18.20
CA PRO A 239 -27.63 30.83 -19.05
C PRO A 239 -27.56 29.55 -19.90
N ILE A 240 -26.36 29.14 -20.32
CA ILE A 240 -26.14 27.89 -21.06
C ILE A 240 -26.45 26.64 -20.19
N ASP A 241 -26.21 26.73 -18.89
CA ASP A 241 -26.38 25.61 -17.95
C ASP A 241 -27.86 25.29 -17.70
N PHE A 242 -28.75 26.28 -17.81
CA PHE A 242 -30.20 26.04 -17.71
C PHE A 242 -30.71 25.18 -18.87
N LYS A 243 -30.22 25.45 -20.10
CA LYS A 243 -30.57 24.63 -21.27
C LYS A 243 -29.99 23.22 -21.13
N LEU A 244 -28.72 23.13 -20.73
CA LEU A 244 -28.06 21.86 -20.52
C LEU A 244 -28.75 21.03 -19.42
N ALA A 245 -29.18 21.66 -18.33
CA ALA A 245 -29.90 21.02 -17.24
C ALA A 245 -31.19 20.34 -17.71
N SER A 246 -31.95 20.99 -18.59
CA SER A 246 -33.13 20.38 -19.23
C SER A 246 -32.78 19.16 -20.08
N THR A 247 -31.72 19.24 -20.90
CA THR A 247 -31.26 18.11 -21.72
C THR A 247 -30.75 16.93 -20.90
N LEU A 248 -30.07 17.20 -19.78
CA LEU A 248 -29.47 16.19 -18.92
C LEU A 248 -30.40 15.69 -17.81
N TYR A 249 -31.63 16.19 -17.73
CA TYR A 249 -32.59 15.89 -16.67
C TYR A 249 -31.96 16.10 -15.27
N THR A 250 -31.45 17.31 -15.04
CA THR A 250 -30.78 17.70 -13.80
C THR A 250 -31.02 19.18 -13.46
N HIS A 251 -30.39 19.68 -12.40
CA HIS A 251 -30.49 21.08 -11.98
C HIS A 251 -29.38 21.94 -12.61
N PRO A 252 -29.61 23.25 -12.83
CA PRO A 252 -28.61 24.18 -13.41
C PRO A 252 -27.26 24.16 -12.68
N GLU A 253 -27.25 23.99 -11.36
CA GLU A 253 -26.03 23.90 -10.53
C GLU A 253 -25.22 22.63 -10.84
N VAL A 254 -25.90 21.51 -11.10
CA VAL A 254 -25.25 20.26 -11.53
C VAL A 254 -24.72 20.42 -12.95
N ALA A 255 -25.49 21.04 -13.85
CA ALA A 255 -25.08 21.31 -15.21
C ALA A 255 -23.82 22.20 -15.28
N ALA A 256 -23.75 23.26 -14.47
CA ALA A 256 -22.58 24.13 -14.36
C ALA A 256 -21.31 23.37 -13.91
N ARG A 257 -21.47 22.46 -12.95
CA ARG A 257 -20.36 21.58 -12.51
C ARG A 257 -19.94 20.59 -13.59
N LEU A 258 -20.90 19.94 -14.28
CA LEU A 258 -20.61 19.04 -15.40
C LEU A 258 -19.90 19.76 -16.54
N ARG A 259 -20.33 20.99 -16.86
CA ARG A 259 -19.67 21.84 -17.85
C ARG A 259 -18.24 22.14 -17.46
N THR A 260 -18.01 22.58 -16.23
CA THR A 260 -16.66 22.83 -15.71
C THR A 260 -15.78 21.58 -15.77
N ILE A 261 -16.32 20.40 -15.40
CA ILE A 261 -15.61 19.11 -15.51
C ILE A 261 -15.23 18.83 -16.96
N ARG A 262 -16.18 18.96 -17.90
CA ARG A 262 -15.96 18.68 -19.32
C ARG A 262 -14.92 19.62 -19.92
N GLU A 263 -15.03 20.93 -19.68
CA GLU A 263 -14.06 21.94 -20.14
C GLU A 263 -12.64 21.62 -19.64
N LEU A 264 -12.50 21.20 -18.38
CA LEU A 264 -11.21 20.76 -17.84
C LEU A 264 -10.74 19.46 -18.51
N MET A 265 -11.60 18.47 -18.70
CA MET A 265 -11.24 17.21 -19.36
C MET A 265 -10.85 17.39 -20.84
N GLU A 266 -11.43 18.36 -21.54
CA GLU A 266 -11.10 18.68 -22.93
C GLU A 266 -9.75 19.41 -23.03
N LYS A 267 -9.42 20.26 -22.04
CA LYS A 267 -8.16 21.02 -21.99
C LYS A 267 -6.92 20.16 -21.73
N PHE A 268 -7.07 19.02 -21.07
CA PHE A 268 -5.98 18.13 -20.69
C PHE A 268 -6.05 16.79 -21.45
N ASN A 269 -4.93 16.06 -21.55
CA ASN A 269 -4.92 14.80 -22.30
C ASN A 269 -5.41 13.61 -21.46
N SER A 270 -5.16 13.65 -20.15
CA SER A 270 -5.51 12.58 -19.23
C SER A 270 -5.88 13.14 -17.86
N VAL A 271 -7.09 12.83 -17.42
CA VAL A 271 -7.69 13.38 -16.20
C VAL A 271 -8.22 12.28 -15.29
N LEU A 272 -7.93 12.39 -13.99
CA LEU A 272 -8.62 11.60 -12.96
C LEU A 272 -9.63 12.49 -12.24
N LEU A 273 -10.91 12.12 -12.28
CA LEU A 273 -12.00 12.77 -11.55
C LEU A 273 -12.36 11.93 -10.32
N PHE A 274 -11.89 12.32 -9.15
CA PHE A 274 -12.23 11.67 -7.89
C PHE A 274 -13.58 12.13 -7.35
N THR A 275 -14.37 11.18 -6.87
CA THR A 275 -15.62 11.41 -6.13
C THR A 275 -15.57 10.68 -4.79
N ASN A 276 -16.37 11.14 -3.82
CA ASN A 276 -16.39 10.54 -2.49
C ASN A 276 -17.19 9.24 -2.41
N THR A 277 -18.17 9.05 -3.30
CA THR A 277 -19.03 7.85 -3.32
C THR A 277 -19.12 7.26 -4.72
N ARG A 278 -19.45 5.96 -4.77
CA ARG A 278 -19.70 5.22 -6.01
C ARG A 278 -20.91 5.76 -6.75
N SER A 279 -21.98 6.07 -6.02
CA SER A 279 -23.21 6.62 -6.59
C SER A 279 -22.94 7.94 -7.34
N ILE A 280 -22.11 8.83 -6.77
CA ILE A 280 -21.73 10.07 -7.45
C ILE A 280 -20.85 9.77 -8.67
N SER A 281 -19.92 8.80 -8.60
CA SER A 281 -19.13 8.39 -9.77
C SER A 281 -20.03 7.94 -10.92
N GLU A 282 -21.02 7.09 -10.63
CA GLU A 282 -21.99 6.55 -11.60
C GLU A 282 -22.85 7.65 -12.20
N VAL A 283 -23.41 8.53 -11.36
CA VAL A 283 -24.23 9.66 -11.81
C VAL A 283 -23.44 10.61 -12.70
N LEU A 284 -22.24 11.03 -12.29
CA LEU A 284 -21.42 11.95 -13.10
C LEU A 284 -21.03 11.32 -14.44
N THR A 285 -20.60 10.06 -14.43
CA THR A 285 -20.24 9.36 -15.68
C THR A 285 -21.44 9.22 -16.61
N SER A 286 -22.59 8.83 -16.07
CA SER A 286 -23.84 8.71 -16.82
C SER A 286 -24.24 10.06 -17.44
N ARG A 287 -24.20 11.15 -16.67
CA ARG A 287 -24.56 12.48 -17.18
C ARG A 287 -23.58 13.00 -18.24
N LEU A 288 -22.28 12.74 -18.11
CA LEU A 288 -21.30 13.04 -19.17
C LEU A 288 -21.59 12.25 -20.45
N LYS A 289 -21.97 10.97 -20.33
CA LYS A 289 -22.34 10.11 -21.47
C LYS A 289 -23.69 10.48 -22.11
N VAL A 290 -24.67 10.94 -21.33
CA VAL A 290 -25.94 11.47 -21.86
C VAL A 290 -25.69 12.77 -22.62
N TRP A 291 -24.79 13.62 -22.13
CA TRP A 291 -24.39 14.84 -22.85
C TRP A 291 -23.71 14.51 -24.18
N ASP A 292 -22.79 13.55 -24.16
CA ASP A 292 -22.08 13.11 -25.36
C ASP A 292 -21.67 11.64 -25.21
N ILE A 293 -22.36 10.77 -25.96
CA ILE A 293 -22.19 9.32 -25.88
C ILE A 293 -20.77 8.87 -26.25
N ASN A 294 -20.12 9.65 -27.13
CA ASN A 294 -18.78 9.40 -27.62
C ASN A 294 -17.70 10.05 -26.76
N PHE A 295 -18.08 10.82 -25.72
CA PHE A 295 -17.11 11.42 -24.83
C PHE A 295 -16.24 10.32 -24.19
N PRO A 296 -14.91 10.36 -24.34
CA PRO A 296 -14.01 9.25 -24.00
C PRO A 296 -13.71 9.22 -22.49
N VAL A 297 -14.76 9.02 -21.69
CA VAL A 297 -14.70 8.89 -20.23
C VAL A 297 -15.19 7.50 -19.83
N SER A 298 -14.61 6.94 -18.76
CA SER A 298 -15.07 5.71 -18.14
C SER A 298 -15.10 5.83 -16.62
N ILE A 299 -15.70 4.84 -15.96
CA ILE A 299 -15.85 4.79 -14.50
C ILE A 299 -14.93 3.74 -13.86
N HIS A 300 -14.44 4.01 -12.66
CA HIS A 300 -13.61 3.08 -11.91
C HIS A 300 -13.91 3.07 -10.41
N HIS A 301 -14.42 1.95 -9.89
CA HIS A 301 -14.56 1.69 -8.45
C HIS A 301 -14.50 0.18 -8.12
N GLY A 302 -14.34 -0.13 -6.84
CA GLY A 302 -14.13 -1.50 -6.34
C GLY A 302 -15.25 -2.50 -6.66
N SER A 303 -16.50 -2.03 -6.82
CA SER A 303 -17.65 -2.90 -7.17
C SER A 303 -17.70 -3.35 -8.63
N LEU A 304 -16.91 -2.76 -9.52
CA LEU A 304 -16.88 -3.18 -10.93
C LEU A 304 -16.26 -4.57 -11.09
N ALA A 305 -16.53 -5.23 -12.22
CA ALA A 305 -15.81 -6.45 -12.56
C ALA A 305 -14.31 -6.15 -12.78
N LYS A 306 -13.45 -7.13 -12.48
CA LYS A 306 -12.00 -7.01 -12.68
C LYS A 306 -11.64 -6.68 -14.13
N SER A 307 -12.32 -7.29 -15.09
CA SER A 307 -12.14 -7.03 -16.53
C SER A 307 -12.44 -5.58 -16.90
N SER A 308 -13.55 -5.02 -16.40
CA SER A 308 -13.95 -3.64 -16.63
C SER A 308 -12.93 -2.64 -16.07
N ARG A 309 -12.42 -2.88 -14.85
CA ARG A 309 -11.37 -2.04 -14.27
C ARG A 309 -10.08 -2.06 -15.10
N ILE A 310 -9.63 -3.24 -15.51
CA ILE A 310 -8.42 -3.40 -16.34
C ILE A 310 -8.59 -2.69 -17.69
N ALA A 311 -9.78 -2.77 -18.30
CA ALA A 311 -10.06 -2.07 -19.55
C ALA A 311 -10.01 -0.55 -19.37
N ALA A 312 -10.60 -0.02 -18.29
CA ALA A 312 -10.55 1.41 -17.97
C ALA A 312 -9.12 1.90 -17.68
N GLU A 313 -8.35 1.16 -16.87
CA GLU A 313 -6.94 1.44 -16.56
C GLU A 313 -6.09 1.50 -17.85
N ARG A 314 -6.25 0.51 -18.73
CA ARG A 314 -5.54 0.45 -20.03
C ARG A 314 -5.97 1.56 -20.98
N GLY A 315 -7.27 1.84 -21.06
CA GLY A 315 -7.81 2.88 -21.92
C GLY A 315 -7.22 4.26 -21.57
N LEU A 316 -7.10 4.58 -20.27
CA LEU A 316 -6.44 5.82 -19.86
C LEU A 316 -4.93 5.78 -20.14
N LYS A 317 -4.27 4.67 -19.82
CA LYS A 317 -2.82 4.50 -20.04
C LYS A 317 -2.41 4.62 -21.52
N ASN A 318 -3.25 4.14 -22.43
CA ASN A 318 -3.02 4.16 -23.87
C ASN A 318 -3.50 5.47 -24.54
N GLY A 319 -4.17 6.36 -23.80
CA GLY A 319 -4.75 7.59 -24.35
C GLY A 319 -6.05 7.39 -25.13
N GLU A 320 -6.68 6.22 -25.03
CA GLU A 320 -8.01 5.93 -25.60
C GLU A 320 -9.12 6.64 -24.82
N LEU A 321 -8.88 6.91 -23.53
CA LEU A 321 -9.75 7.68 -22.65
C LEU A 321 -9.12 9.04 -22.33
N LYS A 322 -9.94 10.10 -22.32
CA LYS A 322 -9.58 11.42 -21.78
C LYS A 322 -9.59 11.45 -20.26
N GLY A 323 -10.44 10.64 -19.63
CA GLY A 323 -10.46 10.59 -18.17
C GLY A 323 -11.20 9.42 -17.56
N LEU A 324 -10.93 9.22 -16.28
CA LEU A 324 -11.62 8.24 -15.43
C LEU A 324 -12.32 8.95 -14.27
N VAL A 325 -13.61 8.66 -14.10
CA VAL A 325 -14.36 9.03 -12.90
C VAL A 325 -14.22 7.92 -11.88
N CYS A 326 -13.65 8.20 -10.72
CA CYS A 326 -13.23 7.17 -9.79
C CYS A 326 -13.45 7.52 -8.32
N THR A 327 -13.58 6.50 -7.47
CA THR A 327 -13.48 6.66 -6.02
C THR A 327 -12.02 6.49 -5.57
N SER A 328 -11.79 6.28 -4.26
CA SER A 328 -10.49 5.90 -3.68
C SER A 328 -9.81 4.68 -4.31
N SER A 329 -10.48 3.94 -5.19
CA SER A 329 -9.90 2.82 -5.94
C SER A 329 -8.67 3.18 -6.78
N LEU A 330 -8.47 4.45 -7.15
CA LEU A 330 -7.30 4.94 -7.89
C LEU A 330 -6.45 5.93 -7.08
N GLU A 331 -6.70 6.11 -5.78
CA GLU A 331 -5.85 6.93 -4.91
C GLU A 331 -4.44 6.36 -4.79
N LEU A 332 -4.35 5.04 -4.76
CA LEU A 332 -3.13 4.30 -4.51
C LEU A 332 -2.36 4.03 -5.81
N GLY A 333 -1.10 3.60 -5.68
CA GLY A 333 -0.05 3.52 -6.72
C GLY A 333 -0.29 2.68 -7.99
N ILE A 334 -1.52 2.47 -8.45
CA ILE A 334 -1.84 1.77 -9.71
C ILE A 334 -1.30 2.59 -10.89
N ASP A 335 -0.57 1.98 -11.81
CA ASP A 335 -0.10 2.66 -13.01
C ASP A 335 -1.22 2.78 -14.06
N VAL A 336 -1.78 3.99 -14.17
CA VAL A 336 -2.74 4.38 -15.21
C VAL A 336 -2.09 5.26 -16.28
N GLY A 337 -0.75 5.24 -16.35
CA GLY A 337 0.03 6.08 -17.25
C GLY A 337 0.13 7.53 -16.78
N ARG A 338 0.37 8.43 -17.73
CA ARG A 338 0.51 9.86 -17.47
C ARG A 338 -0.86 10.48 -17.20
N VAL A 339 -0.99 11.17 -16.07
CA VAL A 339 -2.15 12.00 -15.72
C VAL A 339 -1.69 13.44 -15.63
N ASP A 340 -2.36 14.33 -16.36
CA ASP A 340 -2.01 15.75 -16.42
C ASP A 340 -2.76 16.57 -15.37
N LEU A 341 -3.98 16.15 -15.02
CA LEU A 341 -4.85 16.84 -14.08
C LEU A 341 -5.60 15.86 -13.18
N VAL A 342 -5.69 16.19 -11.90
CA VAL A 342 -6.66 15.59 -10.98
C VAL A 342 -7.77 16.58 -10.69
N ILE A 343 -9.02 16.14 -10.88
CA ILE A 343 -10.21 16.86 -10.43
C ILE A 343 -10.75 16.14 -9.19
N GLN A 344 -10.98 16.87 -8.13
CA GLN A 344 -11.65 16.40 -6.92
C GLN A 344 -13.07 16.98 -6.90
N TYR A 345 -14.08 16.14 -7.06
CA TYR A 345 -15.48 16.57 -6.96
C TYR A 345 -15.96 16.55 -5.50
N MET A 346 -16.40 17.71 -5.04
CA MET A 346 -16.66 18.05 -3.64
C MET A 346 -15.40 18.00 -2.77
N SER A 347 -15.47 18.55 -1.56
CA SER A 347 -14.41 18.43 -0.57
C SER A 347 -14.00 16.97 -0.36
N PRO A 348 -12.69 16.65 -0.32
CA PRO A 348 -12.21 15.29 -0.07
C PRO A 348 -12.35 14.88 1.41
N ARG A 349 -12.81 15.79 2.28
CA ARG A 349 -12.99 15.64 3.74
C ARG A 349 -11.70 15.42 4.54
N GLN A 350 -10.58 15.15 3.88
CA GLN A 350 -9.28 14.87 4.47
C GLN A 350 -8.14 15.45 3.63
N VAL A 351 -7.11 15.95 4.29
CA VAL A 351 -5.88 16.52 3.71
C VAL A 351 -5.04 15.41 3.09
N THR A 352 -4.85 14.30 3.80
CA THR A 352 -4.14 13.11 3.28
C THR A 352 -4.69 12.64 1.95
N ARG A 353 -6.02 12.49 1.84
CA ARG A 353 -6.69 12.14 0.58
C ARG A 353 -6.42 13.13 -0.53
N LEU A 354 -6.49 14.44 -0.25
CA LEU A 354 -6.22 15.45 -1.28
C LEU A 354 -4.79 15.32 -1.82
N VAL A 355 -3.81 15.18 -0.92
CA VAL A 355 -2.39 15.08 -1.31
C VAL A 355 -2.14 13.82 -2.13
N GLN A 356 -2.70 12.67 -1.74
CA GLN A 356 -2.58 11.42 -2.48
C GLN A 356 -3.24 11.50 -3.87
N ARG A 357 -4.50 11.96 -3.91
CA ARG A 357 -5.27 12.11 -5.16
C ARG A 357 -4.54 13.05 -6.12
N VAL A 358 -4.15 14.23 -5.68
CA VAL A 358 -3.46 15.21 -6.55
C VAL A 358 -2.06 14.75 -6.92
N GLY A 359 -1.37 14.02 -6.03
CA GLY A 359 -0.10 13.35 -6.32
C GLY A 359 -0.18 12.30 -7.43
N ARG A 360 -1.37 11.91 -7.88
CA ARG A 360 -1.57 11.13 -9.11
C ARG A 360 -1.36 11.92 -10.38
N SER A 361 -1.28 13.24 -10.34
CA SER A 361 -0.95 14.08 -11.50
C SER A 361 0.53 14.47 -11.50
N GLY A 362 1.11 14.72 -12.68
CA GLY A 362 2.50 15.16 -12.79
C GLY A 362 3.52 14.01 -12.61
N HIS A 363 3.28 12.90 -13.29
CA HIS A 363 3.97 11.60 -13.15
C HIS A 363 5.49 11.54 -13.48
N ARG A 364 6.21 12.67 -13.62
CA ARG A 364 7.66 12.71 -13.87
C ARG A 364 8.37 13.60 -12.87
N VAL A 365 9.59 13.20 -12.49
CA VAL A 365 10.51 13.98 -11.66
C VAL A 365 10.66 15.38 -12.26
N GLY A 366 10.37 16.42 -11.47
CA GLY A 366 10.45 17.83 -11.89
C GLY A 366 9.15 18.45 -12.43
N TYR A 367 8.04 17.70 -12.52
CA TYR A 367 6.75 18.22 -12.96
C TYR A 367 5.83 18.62 -11.78
N THR A 368 4.94 19.58 -12.03
CA THR A 368 3.96 20.05 -11.05
C THR A 368 2.69 19.20 -11.07
N ALA A 369 2.29 18.69 -9.90
CA ALA A 369 1.01 18.05 -9.68
C ALA A 369 -0.11 19.11 -9.69
N ASN A 370 -1.05 18.98 -10.63
CA ASN A 370 -2.16 19.92 -10.81
C ASN A 370 -3.46 19.31 -10.27
N GLY A 371 -4.06 19.99 -9.30
CA GLY A 371 -5.34 19.61 -8.69
C GLY A 371 -6.37 20.73 -8.83
N VAL A 372 -7.60 20.36 -9.22
CA VAL A 372 -8.77 21.26 -9.16
C VAL A 372 -9.83 20.64 -8.26
N ILE A 373 -10.26 21.35 -7.22
CA ILE A 373 -11.41 20.95 -6.41
C ILE A 373 -12.64 21.67 -6.94
N ILE A 374 -13.66 20.93 -7.39
CA ILE A 374 -14.95 21.47 -7.82
C ILE A 374 -15.94 21.27 -6.69
N THR A 375 -16.38 22.36 -6.07
CA THR A 375 -17.24 22.34 -4.87
C THR A 375 -18.71 22.50 -5.23
N MET A 376 -19.59 22.04 -4.34
CA MET A 376 -21.03 22.03 -4.61
C MET A 376 -21.82 23.20 -4.00
N ASP A 377 -21.37 23.74 -2.88
CA ASP A 377 -22.03 24.80 -2.12
C ASP A 377 -21.00 25.59 -1.28
N PRO A 378 -21.39 26.67 -0.57
CA PRO A 378 -20.47 27.46 0.24
C PRO A 378 -19.76 26.69 1.36
N ASP A 379 -20.44 25.77 2.04
CA ASP A 379 -19.86 25.02 3.17
C ASP A 379 -18.81 24.02 2.67
N ASP A 380 -19.12 23.31 1.59
CA ASP A 380 -18.19 22.43 0.88
C ASP A 380 -16.99 23.23 0.34
N THR A 381 -17.20 24.48 -0.09
CA THR A 381 -16.14 25.38 -0.53
C THR A 381 -15.23 25.80 0.61
N LEU A 382 -15.78 26.20 1.75
CA LEU A 382 -15.01 26.57 2.94
C LEU A 382 -14.17 25.39 3.44
N GLU A 383 -14.75 24.19 3.50
CA GLU A 383 -14.03 22.98 3.89
C GLU A 383 -12.89 22.67 2.91
N ALA A 384 -13.16 22.74 1.59
CA ALA A 384 -12.13 22.55 0.56
C ALA A 384 -10.99 23.57 0.67
N MET A 385 -11.28 24.84 1.00
CA MET A 385 -10.27 25.88 1.22
C MET A 385 -9.37 25.56 2.41
N VAL A 386 -9.95 25.14 3.53
CA VAL A 386 -9.18 24.74 4.72
C VAL A 386 -8.29 23.54 4.41
N ILE A 387 -8.84 22.51 3.74
CA ILE A 387 -8.09 21.31 3.36
C ILE A 387 -6.94 21.66 2.40
N ALA A 388 -7.19 22.47 1.37
CA ALA A 388 -6.15 22.88 0.42
C ALA A 388 -5.05 23.67 1.12
N ARG A 389 -5.40 24.60 2.03
CA ARG A 389 -4.42 25.35 2.83
C ARG A 389 -3.56 24.41 3.67
N LYS A 390 -4.19 23.47 4.40
CA LYS A 390 -3.48 22.48 5.20
C LYS A 390 -2.58 21.58 4.36
N ALA A 391 -3.04 21.16 3.17
CA ALA A 391 -2.24 20.38 2.24
C ALA A 391 -0.97 21.13 1.81
N LEU A 392 -1.10 22.41 1.48
CA LEU A 392 0.02 23.28 1.11
C LEU A 392 0.98 23.58 2.29
N ASN A 393 0.52 23.42 3.52
CA ASN A 393 1.36 23.57 4.72
C ASN A 393 1.91 22.22 5.24
N GLU A 394 1.65 21.10 4.55
CA GLU A 394 1.96 19.74 5.03
C GLU A 394 1.34 19.38 6.40
N GLU A 395 0.21 20.01 6.74
CA GLU A 395 -0.56 19.75 7.97
C GLU A 395 -1.54 18.58 7.75
N LEU A 396 -1.03 17.35 7.92
CA LEU A 396 -1.80 16.11 7.74
C LEU A 396 -2.50 15.67 9.03
N GLU A 397 -3.60 14.92 8.89
CA GLU A 397 -4.27 14.30 10.03
C GLU A 397 -3.35 13.30 10.77
N PRO A 398 -3.42 13.24 12.12
CA PRO A 398 -2.62 12.29 12.88
C PRO A 398 -3.05 10.85 12.59
N ALA A 399 -2.09 9.93 12.55
CA ALA A 399 -2.37 8.53 12.25
C ALA A 399 -3.09 7.84 13.43
N MET A 400 -4.24 7.22 13.14
CA MET A 400 -5.08 6.54 14.12
C MET A 400 -4.88 5.03 14.09
N ILE A 401 -3.89 4.54 14.83
CA ILE A 401 -3.55 3.12 14.89
C ILE A 401 -4.45 2.40 15.92
N PRO A 402 -5.25 1.39 15.52
CA PRO A 402 -6.08 0.65 16.46
C PRO A 402 -5.26 -0.02 17.55
N ARG A 403 -5.57 0.26 18.81
CA ARG A 403 -4.90 -0.36 19.96
C ARG A 403 -5.57 -1.69 20.31
N LYS A 404 -4.76 -2.75 20.41
CA LYS A 404 -5.15 -4.08 20.89
C LYS A 404 -6.50 -4.60 20.36
N PRO A 405 -6.76 -4.66 19.03
CA PRO A 405 -7.96 -5.32 18.54
C PRO A 405 -7.94 -6.81 18.92
N LEU A 406 -8.76 -7.19 19.90
CA LEU A 406 -8.73 -8.52 20.52
C LEU A 406 -9.31 -9.61 19.60
N ASP A 407 -10.19 -9.24 18.67
CA ASP A 407 -10.65 -10.12 17.59
C ASP A 407 -9.48 -10.54 16.68
N VAL A 408 -8.63 -9.59 16.31
CA VAL A 408 -7.40 -9.87 15.55
C VAL A 408 -6.43 -10.71 16.40
N LEU A 409 -6.31 -10.45 17.70
CA LEU A 409 -5.50 -11.27 18.61
C LEU A 409 -5.98 -12.73 18.62
N ALA A 410 -7.27 -12.97 18.79
CA ALA A 410 -7.87 -14.31 18.74
C ALA A 410 -7.54 -15.04 17.43
N HIS A 411 -7.68 -14.36 16.30
CA HIS A 411 -7.30 -14.90 14.99
C HIS A 411 -5.81 -15.28 14.93
N GLN A 412 -4.91 -14.43 15.43
CA GLN A 412 -3.47 -14.70 15.42
C GLN A 412 -3.07 -15.85 16.36
N LEU A 413 -3.75 -16.00 17.50
CA LEU A 413 -3.59 -17.13 18.42
C LEU A 413 -3.96 -18.46 17.75
N VAL A 414 -5.06 -18.50 17.00
CA VAL A 414 -5.40 -19.66 16.17
C VAL A 414 -4.27 -19.96 15.17
N GLY A 415 -3.71 -18.93 14.53
CA GLY A 415 -2.56 -19.07 13.64
C GLY A 415 -1.30 -19.65 14.30
N LEU A 416 -1.06 -19.36 15.59
CA LEU A 416 0.00 -19.99 16.38
C LEU A 416 -0.30 -21.47 16.69
N LEU A 417 -1.55 -21.79 17.03
CA LEU A 417 -2.00 -23.16 17.35
C LEU A 417 -2.01 -24.08 16.12
N LEU A 418 -2.26 -23.54 14.93
CA LEU A 418 -2.07 -24.28 13.67
C LEU A 418 -0.61 -24.67 13.47
N ARG A 419 0.33 -23.89 14.00
CA ARG A 419 1.77 -24.08 13.82
C ARG A 419 2.41 -25.01 14.84
N ARG A 420 2.07 -24.82 16.12
CA ARG A 420 2.58 -25.58 17.26
C ARG A 420 1.42 -25.83 18.22
N LYS A 421 1.27 -27.09 18.65
CA LYS A 421 0.07 -27.57 19.39
C LYS A 421 -0.06 -27.00 20.81
N ARG A 422 1.02 -26.47 21.40
CA ARG A 422 1.08 -25.96 22.77
C ARG A 422 1.86 -24.65 22.80
N TRP A 423 1.36 -23.66 23.51
CA TRP A 423 2.07 -22.42 23.87
C TRP A 423 1.78 -22.07 25.32
N THR A 424 2.74 -21.48 26.02
CA THR A 424 2.51 -20.85 27.32
C THR A 424 1.95 -19.44 27.13
N PHE A 425 1.26 -18.91 28.15
CA PHE A 425 0.77 -17.54 28.10
C PHE A 425 1.94 -16.54 27.98
N GLN A 426 3.05 -16.83 28.67
CA GLN A 426 4.25 -15.99 28.62
C GLN A 426 4.88 -15.95 27.22
N GLU A 427 5.04 -17.09 26.55
CA GLU A 427 5.57 -17.11 25.18
C GLU A 427 4.69 -16.30 24.21
N VAL A 428 3.38 -16.30 24.41
CA VAL A 428 2.44 -15.51 23.60
C VAL A 428 2.62 -14.02 23.89
N LEU A 429 2.70 -13.62 25.17
CA LEU A 429 2.93 -12.23 25.56
C LEU A 429 4.28 -11.73 25.03
N ASP A 430 5.35 -12.50 25.23
CA ASP A 430 6.71 -12.14 24.78
C ASP A 430 6.78 -11.96 23.25
N LEU A 431 5.98 -12.73 22.50
CA LEU A 431 5.93 -12.63 21.05
C LEU A 431 5.07 -11.45 20.60
N PHE A 432 3.86 -11.30 21.13
CA PHE A 432 2.88 -10.34 20.62
C PHE A 432 3.05 -8.92 21.17
N THR A 433 3.64 -8.74 22.35
CA THR A 433 4.00 -7.41 22.88
C THR A 433 5.14 -6.74 22.12
N LYS A 434 5.84 -7.47 21.23
CA LYS A 434 6.78 -6.87 20.28
C LYS A 434 6.08 -6.13 19.15
N ALA A 435 4.82 -6.46 18.85
CA ALA A 435 4.02 -5.71 17.88
C ALA A 435 3.50 -4.41 18.53
N TYR A 436 3.74 -3.27 17.88
CA TYR A 436 3.37 -1.96 18.42
C TYR A 436 1.89 -1.81 18.82
N PRO A 437 0.89 -2.28 18.06
CA PRO A 437 -0.52 -2.20 18.49
C PRO A 437 -0.83 -2.96 19.78
N TYR A 438 0.06 -3.86 20.20
CA TYR A 438 -0.07 -4.76 21.35
C TYR A 438 1.07 -4.57 22.36
N SER A 439 1.83 -3.48 22.29
CA SER A 439 3.04 -3.29 23.12
C SER A 439 2.78 -3.28 24.63
N ASP A 440 1.54 -2.99 25.01
CA ASP A 440 1.03 -2.99 26.38
C ASP A 440 -0.07 -4.05 26.59
N LEU A 441 -0.08 -5.13 25.81
CA LEU A 441 -0.98 -6.26 26.02
C LEU A 441 -0.70 -6.91 27.38
N THR A 442 -1.70 -6.91 28.25
CA THR A 442 -1.57 -7.49 29.59
C THR A 442 -1.93 -8.97 29.62
N LEU A 443 -1.49 -9.67 30.67
CA LEU A 443 -1.88 -11.07 30.91
C LEU A 443 -3.41 -11.20 31.04
N GLU A 444 -4.06 -10.26 31.73
CA GLU A 444 -5.52 -10.26 31.92
C GLU A 444 -6.28 -10.12 30.59
N GLU A 445 -5.81 -9.24 29.69
CA GLU A 445 -6.41 -9.07 28.35
C GLU A 445 -6.22 -10.33 27.49
N LEU A 446 -5.06 -10.98 27.58
CA LEU A 446 -4.82 -12.25 26.94
C LEU A 446 -5.75 -13.33 27.49
N GLU A 447 -5.87 -13.46 28.81
CA GLU A 447 -6.75 -14.45 29.47
C GLU A 447 -8.22 -14.26 29.05
N LYS A 448 -8.73 -13.03 29.01
CA LYS A 448 -10.08 -12.73 28.51
C LYS A 448 -10.29 -13.20 27.06
N THR A 449 -9.28 -13.01 26.21
CA THR A 449 -9.32 -13.46 24.81
C THR A 449 -9.33 -14.99 24.73
N LEU A 450 -8.52 -15.65 25.57
CA LEU A 450 -8.44 -17.10 25.66
C LEU A 450 -9.73 -17.73 26.23
N ASP A 451 -10.35 -17.10 27.21
CA ASP A 451 -11.64 -17.52 27.77
C ASP A 451 -12.75 -17.49 26.71
N TYR A 452 -12.76 -16.45 25.87
CA TYR A 452 -13.65 -16.41 24.69
C TYR A 452 -13.36 -17.57 23.73
N MET A 453 -12.09 -17.83 23.42
CA MET A 453 -11.68 -18.91 22.51
C MET A 453 -12.00 -20.32 23.05
N ASP A 454 -11.94 -20.53 24.37
CA ASP A 454 -12.23 -21.80 25.04
C ASP A 454 -13.74 -22.05 25.22
N SER A 455 -14.51 -21.00 25.53
CA SER A 455 -15.96 -21.07 25.75
C SER A 455 -16.80 -21.13 24.47
N ARG A 456 -16.26 -20.67 23.33
CA ARG A 456 -16.93 -20.74 22.02
C ARG A 456 -17.18 -22.20 21.58
N PHE A 457 -18.27 -22.41 20.84
CA PHE A 457 -18.52 -23.65 20.10
C PHE A 457 -18.59 -23.39 18.57
N PRO A 458 -17.81 -24.11 17.74
CA PRO A 458 -16.70 -24.97 18.12
C PRO A 458 -15.54 -24.19 18.75
N ARG A 459 -14.84 -24.84 19.67
CA ARG A 459 -13.71 -24.28 20.42
C ARG A 459 -12.53 -23.95 19.51
N LEU A 460 -11.89 -22.80 19.77
CA LEU A 460 -10.73 -22.33 18.99
C LEU A 460 -9.39 -22.61 19.69
N ALA A 461 -9.37 -22.64 21.02
CA ALA A 461 -8.21 -22.99 21.84
C ALA A 461 -8.70 -23.73 23.09
N TRP A 462 -7.95 -24.73 23.57
CA TRP A 462 -8.16 -25.29 24.90
C TRP A 462 -7.21 -24.62 25.89
N VAL A 463 -7.70 -24.20 27.04
CA VAL A 463 -6.93 -23.36 27.99
C VAL A 463 -6.79 -24.08 29.34
N SER A 464 -5.54 -24.39 29.75
CA SER A 464 -5.24 -24.77 31.14
C SER A 464 -4.78 -23.55 31.90
N ARG A 465 -5.61 -23.08 32.84
CA ARG A 465 -5.28 -21.96 33.72
C ARG A 465 -4.23 -22.35 34.76
N GLN A 466 -4.29 -23.59 35.28
CA GLN A 466 -3.33 -24.09 36.26
C GLN A 466 -1.91 -24.12 35.67
N ASP A 467 -1.77 -24.60 34.43
CA ASP A 467 -0.46 -24.70 33.77
C ASP A 467 -0.09 -23.45 32.96
N LYS A 468 -1.00 -22.46 32.87
CA LYS A 468 -0.89 -21.27 32.02
C LYS A 468 -0.50 -21.59 30.57
N VAL A 469 -1.19 -22.57 29.98
CA VAL A 469 -0.95 -22.99 28.59
C VAL A 469 -2.21 -23.01 27.73
N ILE A 470 -2.01 -22.74 26.44
CA ILE A 470 -2.99 -22.89 25.38
C ILE A 470 -2.63 -24.11 24.53
N LEU A 471 -3.63 -24.94 24.25
CA LEU A 471 -3.51 -26.15 23.45
C LEU A 471 -4.41 -26.07 22.22
N LYS A 472 -3.94 -26.66 21.11
CA LYS A 472 -4.75 -26.83 19.91
C LYS A 472 -5.90 -27.80 20.22
N PRO A 473 -7.16 -27.43 19.95
CA PRO A 473 -8.30 -28.33 20.11
C PRO A 473 -8.16 -29.61 19.29
N LEU A 474 -8.73 -30.72 19.79
CA LEU A 474 -8.77 -32.00 19.08
C LEU A 474 -9.53 -31.89 17.75
N ARG A 475 -10.64 -31.14 17.73
CA ARG A 475 -11.41 -30.84 16.51
C ARG A 475 -10.71 -29.76 15.69
N THR A 476 -9.71 -30.18 14.93
CA THR A 476 -8.85 -29.27 14.15
C THR A 476 -9.53 -28.63 12.95
N LYS A 477 -10.61 -29.21 12.43
CA LYS A 477 -11.36 -28.70 11.27
C LYS A 477 -11.89 -27.28 11.53
N ALA A 478 -12.57 -27.05 12.66
CA ALA A 478 -13.12 -25.74 12.99
C ALA A 478 -12.04 -24.67 13.22
N VAL A 479 -10.88 -25.05 13.78
CA VAL A 479 -9.71 -24.19 13.96
C VAL A 479 -9.15 -23.77 12.60
N TYR A 480 -9.08 -24.72 11.65
CA TYR A 480 -8.63 -24.47 10.29
C TYR A 480 -9.62 -23.58 9.53
N GLU A 481 -10.90 -23.93 9.50
CA GLU A 481 -11.97 -23.14 8.86
C GLU A 481 -12.00 -21.72 9.42
N TYR A 482 -12.02 -21.55 10.74
CA TYR A 482 -11.98 -20.23 11.36
C TYR A 482 -10.77 -19.40 10.92
N TYR A 483 -9.57 -19.98 10.86
CA TYR A 483 -8.39 -19.23 10.43
C TYR A 483 -8.44 -18.83 8.96
N PHE A 484 -8.80 -19.75 8.07
CA PHE A 484 -8.74 -19.49 6.63
C PHE A 484 -9.94 -18.69 6.10
N ASP A 485 -11.10 -18.76 6.77
CA ASP A 485 -12.30 -17.99 6.40
C ASP A 485 -12.28 -16.55 6.91
N ASN A 486 -11.35 -16.20 7.83
CA ASN A 486 -11.25 -14.88 8.45
C ASN A 486 -9.87 -14.21 8.22
N LEU A 487 -9.24 -14.51 7.07
CA LEU A 487 -7.92 -13.97 6.69
C LEU A 487 -7.88 -12.49 6.36
#